data_AF-A0A1S1Y228-F1
#
_entry.id   AF-A0A1S1Y228-F1
#
_cell.length_a   1.000
_cell.length_b   1.000
_cell.length_c   1.000
_cell.angle_alpha   90.00
_cell.angle_beta   90.00
_cell.angle_gamma   90.00
#
_symmetry.space_group_name_H-M   'P 1'
#
loop_
_entity.id
_entity.type
_entity.pdbx_description
1 polymer ?
#
loop_
_entity_poly.entity_id
_entity_poly.type
_entity_poly.pdbx_seq_one_letter_code
_entity_poly.pdbx_strand_id
1 'polypeptide(L)'
;MMLAAATLAPQTASAALVSGTATISLNGVWNSAFLASGWAPTTFFDSSFNNTMISGSLAGGTAISGFTGAFEAPINTNTTTIVIGGFGTAGTIQATTMDTSNSSVGVIGLSGAFRFTAPSLSTYLSSEDWTLQKIGGTWNLVDHSPGFPDNTLFQLVNVVDNLATTGMLDGDLQFLPDPAHQAGGFSYSGFLGATGAKLSTTIGHLSIAPVAAVPLPAAAWLFGTALLSLFGINRRKNSISA
;
A
#
# COMPACT_ATOMS: atom_id res chain seq x y z
N MET A 1 -17.39 -22.01 -50.65
CA MET A 1 -16.19 -21.75 -49.82
C MET A 1 -16.57 -20.69 -48.81
N MET A 2 -16.83 -21.08 -47.56
CA MET A 2 -17.39 -20.17 -46.54
C MET A 2 -16.27 -19.82 -45.57
N LEU A 3 -15.79 -18.57 -45.61
CA LEU A 3 -14.83 -18.04 -44.63
C LEU A 3 -15.54 -17.90 -43.28
N ALA A 4 -15.12 -18.68 -42.29
CA ALA A 4 -15.48 -18.43 -40.91
C ALA A 4 -14.56 -17.33 -40.36
N ALA A 5 -15.13 -16.15 -40.08
CA ALA A 5 -14.44 -15.10 -39.35
C ALA A 5 -14.20 -15.58 -37.91
N ALA A 6 -12.94 -15.82 -37.56
CA ALA A 6 -12.54 -16.01 -36.18
C ALA A 6 -12.71 -14.66 -35.46
N THR A 7 -13.78 -14.50 -34.71
CA THR A 7 -13.95 -13.38 -33.78
C THR A 7 -12.95 -13.55 -32.65
N LEU A 8 -11.80 -12.89 -32.77
CA LEU A 8 -10.88 -12.65 -31.66
C LEU A 8 -11.70 -11.96 -30.55
N ALA A 9 -11.84 -12.63 -29.41
CA ALA A 9 -12.41 -11.99 -28.23
C ALA A 9 -11.56 -10.77 -27.87
N PRO A 10 -12.16 -9.63 -27.46
CA PRO A 10 -11.39 -8.47 -27.02
C PRO A 10 -10.51 -8.88 -25.83
N GLN A 11 -9.18 -8.82 -26.00
CA GLN A 11 -8.25 -8.83 -24.87
C GLN A 11 -8.20 -7.45 -24.22
N THR A 12 -9.33 -6.94 -23.73
CA THR A 12 -9.25 -5.88 -22.72
C THR A 12 -9.05 -6.60 -21.39
N ALA A 13 -7.79 -6.87 -21.05
CA ALA A 13 -7.45 -7.19 -19.67
C ALA A 13 -7.97 -6.01 -18.83
N SER A 14 -8.93 -6.24 -17.92
CA SER A 14 -9.28 -5.21 -16.95
C SER A 14 -8.02 -4.90 -16.19
N ALA A 15 -7.66 -3.63 -16.12
CA ALA A 15 -6.42 -3.24 -15.49
C ALA A 15 -6.46 -3.65 -14.00
N ALA A 16 -5.48 -4.46 -13.59
CA ALA A 16 -5.43 -5.01 -12.26
C ALA A 16 -4.86 -3.95 -11.30
N LEU A 17 -5.52 -3.75 -10.17
CA LEU A 17 -4.98 -2.91 -9.11
C LEU A 17 -3.72 -3.54 -8.51
N VAL A 18 -2.80 -2.70 -8.04
CA VAL A 18 -1.64 -3.19 -7.28
C VAL A 18 -2.14 -3.98 -6.07
N SER A 19 -1.50 -5.12 -5.79
CA SER A 19 -1.89 -6.03 -4.71
C SER A 19 -0.65 -6.75 -4.16
N GLY A 20 -0.79 -7.38 -3.00
CA GLY A 20 0.31 -8.05 -2.31
C GLY A 20 0.52 -7.51 -0.90
N THR A 21 1.76 -7.55 -0.43
CA THR A 21 2.15 -7.06 0.90
C THR A 21 3.35 -6.15 0.75
N ALA A 22 3.28 -4.96 1.34
CA ALA A 22 4.44 -4.11 1.54
C ALA A 22 5.18 -4.53 2.80
N THR A 23 6.50 -4.62 2.72
CA THR A 23 7.39 -4.96 3.82
C THR A 23 8.22 -3.73 4.16
N ILE A 24 8.15 -3.30 5.42
CA ILE A 24 8.85 -2.11 5.92
C ILE A 24 9.83 -2.54 7.00
N SER A 25 11.11 -2.22 6.82
CA SER A 25 12.13 -2.44 7.85
C SER A 25 12.71 -1.11 8.31
N LEU A 26 13.02 -1.01 9.59
CA LEU A 26 13.73 0.13 10.17
C LEU A 26 15.15 -0.30 10.51
N ASN A 27 16.14 0.54 10.20
CA ASN A 27 17.55 0.21 10.42
C ASN A 27 18.05 0.69 11.79
N GLY A 28 19.26 0.32 12.21
CA GLY A 28 19.80 0.69 13.53
C GLY A 28 19.92 2.20 13.81
N VAL A 29 19.77 3.07 12.81
CA VAL A 29 19.80 4.53 12.95
C VAL A 29 18.42 5.17 12.99
N TRP A 30 17.32 4.41 12.84
CA TRP A 30 15.96 4.96 12.90
C TRP A 30 15.78 5.75 14.19
N ASN A 31 16.02 5.13 15.36
CA ASN A 31 15.72 5.73 16.66
C ASN A 31 16.43 7.09 16.84
N SER A 32 17.72 7.17 16.54
CA SER A 32 18.50 8.41 16.68
C SER A 32 18.08 9.53 15.71
N ALA A 33 17.44 9.17 14.60
CA ALA A 33 16.88 10.15 13.68
C ALA A 33 15.72 10.94 14.31
N PHE A 34 14.86 10.30 15.12
CA PHE A 34 13.68 10.90 15.77
C PHE A 34 13.97 11.67 17.08
N LEU A 35 15.14 11.48 17.71
CA LEU A 35 15.44 11.96 19.08
C LEU A 35 15.47 13.49 19.29
N ALA A 36 15.32 14.31 18.25
CA ALA A 36 15.40 15.77 18.40
C ALA A 36 14.07 16.42 18.83
N SER A 37 12.93 15.84 18.45
CA SER A 37 11.59 16.37 18.76
C SER A 37 10.97 15.82 20.04
N GLY A 38 11.56 14.73 20.57
CA GLY A 38 10.97 13.95 21.64
C GLY A 38 9.86 13.00 21.17
N TRP A 39 9.43 13.01 19.91
CA TRP A 39 8.43 12.09 19.36
C TRP A 39 9.07 10.96 18.56
N ALA A 40 8.63 9.72 18.78
CA ALA A 40 9.09 8.57 18.02
C ALA A 40 7.96 7.55 17.80
N PRO A 41 7.98 6.78 16.71
CA PRO A 41 7.08 5.65 16.56
C PRO A 41 7.44 4.59 17.61
N THR A 42 6.46 4.14 18.38
CA THR A 42 6.68 3.17 19.47
C THR A 42 5.97 1.85 19.27
N THR A 43 4.89 1.84 18.50
CA THR A 43 4.06 0.65 18.26
C THR A 43 3.63 0.63 16.81
N PHE A 44 3.76 -0.52 16.16
CA PHE A 44 3.18 -0.81 14.86
C PHE A 44 1.89 -1.61 15.05
N PHE A 45 0.82 -1.19 14.40
CA PHE A 45 -0.45 -1.90 14.32
C PHE A 45 -0.62 -2.43 12.90
N ASP A 46 -0.71 -3.75 12.77
CA ASP A 46 -0.88 -4.44 11.50
C ASP A 46 -2.35 -4.48 11.05
N SER A 47 -2.59 -5.18 9.93
CA SER A 47 -3.93 -5.34 9.34
C SER A 47 -5.03 -5.88 10.26
N SER A 48 -4.68 -6.59 11.34
CA SER A 48 -5.67 -7.06 12.33
C SER A 48 -6.34 -5.91 13.09
N PHE A 49 -5.73 -4.71 13.06
CA PHE A 49 -6.23 -3.50 13.69
C PHE A 49 -6.94 -2.54 12.73
N ASN A 50 -7.09 -2.86 11.45
CA ASN A 50 -7.74 -1.97 10.46
C ASN A 50 -9.09 -1.44 10.95
N ASN A 51 -9.89 -2.31 11.59
CA ASN A 51 -11.21 -1.95 12.11
C ASN A 51 -11.20 -1.35 13.53
N THR A 52 -10.05 -0.89 14.01
CA THR A 52 -9.86 -0.40 15.38
C THR A 52 -9.26 1.00 15.36
N MET A 53 -9.86 1.93 16.10
CA MET A 53 -9.26 3.24 16.31
C MET A 53 -8.00 3.09 17.16
N ILE A 54 -6.85 3.49 16.60
CA ILE A 54 -5.58 3.51 17.32
C ILE A 54 -5.62 4.66 18.32
N SER A 55 -5.38 4.34 19.59
CA SER A 55 -5.35 5.33 20.67
C SER A 55 -4.21 5.07 21.65
N GLY A 56 -3.98 5.99 22.58
CA GLY A 56 -3.00 5.83 23.65
C GLY A 56 -3.38 4.75 24.65
N SER A 57 -4.67 4.45 24.78
CA SER A 57 -5.17 3.36 25.62
C SER A 57 -5.30 2.03 24.89
N LEU A 58 -5.14 2.02 23.55
CA LEU A 58 -5.20 0.78 22.77
C LEU A 58 -4.04 -0.14 23.16
N ALA A 59 -4.39 -1.35 23.59
CA ALA A 59 -3.46 -2.45 23.82
C ALA A 59 -3.29 -3.29 22.54
N GLY A 60 -2.14 -3.95 22.42
CA GLY A 60 -1.78 -4.75 21.25
C GLY A 60 -0.76 -4.04 20.36
N GLY A 61 -0.64 -4.52 19.12
CA GLY A 61 0.41 -4.12 18.19
C GLY A 61 1.79 -4.65 18.58
N THR A 62 2.76 -4.37 17.72
CA THR A 62 4.16 -4.76 17.88
C THR A 62 4.96 -3.57 18.39
N ALA A 63 5.62 -3.72 19.54
CA ALA A 63 6.54 -2.71 20.05
C ALA A 63 7.74 -2.57 19.11
N ILE A 64 8.06 -1.34 18.71
CA ILE A 64 9.13 -1.06 17.75
C ILE A 64 10.50 -1.09 18.45
N SER A 65 10.56 -0.74 19.74
CA SER A 65 11.79 -0.81 20.53
C SER A 65 12.36 -2.23 20.56
N GLY A 66 13.53 -2.43 19.98
CA GLY A 66 14.19 -3.75 19.93
C GLY A 66 13.62 -4.70 18.88
N PHE A 67 12.70 -4.25 18.00
CA PHE A 67 12.24 -5.04 16.87
C PHE A 67 13.35 -5.12 15.81
N THR A 68 13.67 -6.35 15.39
CA THR A 68 14.73 -6.65 14.41
C THR A 68 14.19 -7.26 13.11
N GLY A 69 12.87 -7.38 12.97
CA GLY A 69 12.21 -7.90 11.79
C GLY A 69 11.75 -6.81 10.81
N ALA A 70 10.81 -7.16 9.94
CA ALA A 70 10.10 -6.22 9.09
C ALA A 70 8.61 -6.19 9.45
N PHE A 71 8.00 -5.02 9.32
CA PHE A 71 6.57 -4.79 9.45
C PHE A 71 5.90 -5.13 8.11
N GLU A 72 4.96 -6.07 8.15
CA GLU A 72 4.15 -6.42 7.00
C GLU A 72 2.89 -5.55 7.00
N ALA A 73 2.71 -4.81 5.91
CA ALA A 73 1.55 -3.98 5.66
C ALA A 73 0.85 -4.47 4.37
N PRO A 74 -0.14 -5.36 4.50
CA PRO A 74 -0.92 -5.85 3.36
C PRO A 74 -1.50 -4.70 2.53
N ILE A 75 -1.54 -4.88 1.21
CA ILE A 75 -2.14 -3.90 0.30
C ILE A 75 -3.67 -4.02 0.39
N ASN A 76 -4.31 -2.89 0.68
CA ASN A 76 -5.75 -2.76 0.80
C ASN A 76 -6.43 -3.06 -0.54
N THR A 77 -7.53 -3.82 -0.51
CA THR A 77 -8.26 -4.24 -1.72
C THR A 77 -9.51 -3.39 -2.00
N ASN A 78 -9.89 -2.51 -1.07
CA ASN A 78 -10.95 -1.55 -1.26
C ASN A 78 -10.52 -0.44 -2.24
N THR A 79 -11.45 -0.04 -3.11
CA THR A 79 -11.24 1.04 -4.09
C THR A 79 -11.72 2.40 -3.59
N THR A 80 -12.34 2.42 -2.41
CA THR A 80 -12.82 3.63 -1.71
C THR A 80 -12.32 3.62 -0.28
N THR A 81 -11.81 4.75 0.22
CA THR A 81 -11.33 4.85 1.61
C THR A 81 -12.51 4.65 2.56
N ILE A 82 -12.32 3.76 3.54
CA ILE A 82 -13.32 3.47 4.57
C ILE A 82 -12.93 4.23 5.82
N VAL A 83 -13.89 4.92 6.43
CA VAL A 83 -13.67 5.66 7.69
C VAL A 83 -14.21 4.82 8.85
N ILE A 84 -13.34 4.53 9.81
CA ILE A 84 -13.58 3.66 10.95
C ILE A 84 -13.64 4.55 12.20
N GLY A 85 -14.75 5.29 12.30
CA GLY A 85 -15.01 6.24 13.38
C GLY A 85 -15.80 7.47 12.93
N GLY A 86 -16.47 8.15 13.86
CA GLY A 86 -17.10 9.46 13.66
C GLY A 86 -16.32 10.58 14.36
N PHE A 87 -16.46 11.82 13.85
CA PHE A 87 -15.76 13.08 14.22
C PHE A 87 -14.79 13.07 15.42
N GLY A 88 -13.52 13.41 15.15
CA GLY A 88 -12.53 13.85 16.15
C GLY A 88 -11.18 13.12 16.06
N THR A 89 -11.21 11.81 15.87
CA THR A 89 -10.04 10.94 15.62
C THR A 89 -10.58 9.70 14.92
N ALA A 90 -10.56 9.67 13.59
CA ALA A 90 -11.06 8.52 12.83
C ALA A 90 -9.88 7.62 12.45
N GLY A 91 -10.05 6.30 12.55
CA GLY A 91 -9.19 5.40 11.79
C GLY A 91 -9.66 5.40 10.33
N THR A 92 -8.79 5.07 9.40
CA THR A 92 -9.19 4.85 8.00
C THR A 92 -8.58 3.56 7.47
N ILE A 93 -9.26 2.96 6.49
CA ILE A 93 -8.68 1.95 5.61
C ILE A 93 -8.51 2.61 4.25
N GLN A 94 -7.28 2.95 3.91
CA GLN A 94 -6.99 3.70 2.69
C GLN A 94 -7.23 2.86 1.45
N ALA A 95 -7.81 3.47 0.41
CA ALA A 95 -8.08 2.78 -0.84
C ALA A 95 -6.80 2.42 -1.60
N THR A 96 -6.85 1.35 -2.39
CA THR A 96 -5.95 1.17 -3.53
C THR A 96 -6.68 1.53 -4.80
N THR A 97 -6.16 2.52 -5.50
CA THR A 97 -6.65 2.99 -6.80
C THR A 97 -5.58 2.88 -7.89
N MET A 98 -4.33 2.65 -7.49
CA MET A 98 -3.23 2.51 -8.43
C MET A 98 -3.38 1.22 -9.22
N ASP A 99 -3.31 1.40 -10.53
CA ASP A 99 -3.30 0.37 -11.53
C ASP A 99 -1.88 -0.15 -11.72
N THR A 100 -1.70 -1.47 -11.78
CA THR A 100 -0.42 -2.09 -12.11
C THR A 100 0.14 -1.54 -13.41
N SER A 101 -0.67 -1.35 -14.45
CA SER A 101 -0.23 -0.85 -15.76
C SER A 101 0.18 0.63 -15.79
N ASN A 102 -0.13 1.40 -14.75
CA ASN A 102 0.20 2.82 -14.67
C ASN A 102 0.49 3.28 -13.24
N SER A 103 1.77 3.25 -12.86
CA SER A 103 2.24 3.73 -11.56
C SER A 103 2.40 5.26 -11.46
N SER A 104 1.95 6.04 -12.45
CA SER A 104 2.03 7.51 -12.40
C SER A 104 0.81 8.18 -11.76
N VAL A 105 -0.28 7.44 -11.58
CA VAL A 105 -1.56 7.94 -11.06
C VAL A 105 -2.10 6.97 -10.00
N GLY A 106 -2.80 7.52 -9.01
CA GLY A 106 -3.46 6.75 -7.97
C GLY A 106 -2.56 6.50 -6.76
N VAL A 107 -3.09 5.70 -5.84
CA VAL A 107 -2.46 5.39 -4.56
C VAL A 107 -2.56 3.90 -4.27
N ILE A 108 -1.60 3.37 -3.51
CA ILE A 108 -1.62 2.01 -2.98
C ILE A 108 -1.93 2.13 -1.48
N GLY A 109 -3.11 1.71 -1.05
CA GLY A 109 -3.47 1.71 0.36
C GLY A 109 -2.78 0.55 1.07
N LEU A 110 -2.23 0.81 2.25
CA LEU A 110 -1.55 -0.18 3.07
C LEU A 110 -2.26 -0.32 4.42
N SER A 111 -2.57 -1.55 4.80
CA SER A 111 -3.02 -1.91 6.14
C SER A 111 -1.86 -1.83 7.12
N GLY A 112 -1.76 -0.74 7.88
CA GLY A 112 -0.64 -0.56 8.78
C GLY A 112 -0.50 0.87 9.25
N ALA A 113 -0.26 1.03 10.55
CA ALA A 113 -0.17 2.33 11.19
C ALA A 113 0.84 2.33 12.35
N PHE A 114 1.43 3.48 12.61
CA PHE A 114 2.25 3.71 13.80
C PHE A 114 1.45 4.45 14.86
N ARG A 115 1.75 4.15 16.12
CA ARG A 115 1.50 5.09 17.21
C ARG A 115 2.79 5.80 17.55
N PHE A 116 2.75 7.12 17.51
CA PHE A 116 3.82 7.96 17.98
C PHE A 116 3.55 8.38 19.42
N THR A 117 4.60 8.38 20.23
CA THR A 117 4.55 8.91 21.60
C THR A 117 5.75 9.81 21.84
N ALA A 118 5.61 10.70 22.80
CA ALA A 118 6.73 11.47 23.32
C ALA A 118 6.98 11.09 24.79
N PRO A 119 8.19 10.63 25.18
CA PRO A 119 8.45 10.19 26.55
C PRO A 119 8.20 11.27 27.61
N SER A 120 8.27 12.55 27.23
CA SER A 120 8.03 13.69 28.11
C SER A 120 6.57 14.14 28.18
N LEU A 121 5.68 13.56 27.38
CA LEU A 121 4.27 13.93 27.30
C LEU A 121 3.38 12.71 27.56
N SER A 122 2.22 12.92 28.17
CA SER A 122 1.17 11.90 28.27
C SER A 122 0.29 11.83 27.01
N THR A 123 0.74 12.43 25.91
CA THR A 123 0.02 12.50 24.65
C THR A 123 0.57 11.50 23.65
N TYR A 124 -0.29 11.14 22.70
CA TYR A 124 0.03 10.25 21.60
C TYR A 124 -0.52 10.86 20.31
N LEU A 125 0.09 10.49 19.20
CA LEU A 125 -0.45 10.70 17.87
C LEU A 125 -0.75 9.32 17.29
N SER A 126 -2.02 9.08 17.00
CA SER A 126 -2.49 7.88 16.31
C SER A 126 -2.39 8.12 14.82
N SER A 127 -1.54 7.33 14.14
CA SER A 127 -1.51 7.35 12.69
C SER A 127 -2.67 6.54 12.13
N GLU A 128 -3.06 6.89 10.91
CA GLU A 128 -4.06 6.15 10.13
C GLU A 128 -3.35 5.13 9.21
N ASP A 129 -4.11 4.34 8.46
CA ASP A 129 -3.53 3.50 7.42
C ASP A 129 -2.70 4.32 6.44
N TRP A 130 -1.58 3.76 6.03
CA TRP A 130 -0.69 4.42 5.10
C TRP A 130 -1.18 4.30 3.66
N THR A 131 -0.67 5.19 2.81
CA THR A 131 -0.62 4.96 1.37
C THR A 131 0.80 5.07 0.86
N LEU A 132 1.07 4.40 -0.26
CA LEU A 132 2.17 4.73 -1.15
C LEU A 132 1.63 5.46 -2.37
N GLN A 133 2.21 6.62 -2.67
CA GLN A 133 1.81 7.43 -3.82
C GLN A 133 2.96 8.28 -4.36
N LYS A 134 2.84 8.68 -5.63
CA LYS A 134 3.76 9.64 -6.24
C LYS A 134 3.30 11.07 -5.99
N ILE A 135 4.12 11.85 -5.27
CA ILE A 135 3.92 13.30 -5.08
C ILE A 135 5.10 13.99 -5.75
N GLY A 136 4.83 14.89 -6.70
CA GLY A 136 5.88 15.54 -7.48
C GLY A 136 6.76 14.57 -8.29
N GLY A 137 6.28 13.36 -8.59
CA GLY A 137 7.02 12.32 -9.31
C GLY A 137 7.87 11.41 -8.42
N THR A 138 7.96 11.66 -7.12
CA THR A 138 8.70 10.81 -6.17
C THR A 138 7.73 9.97 -5.35
N TRP A 139 8.14 8.75 -5.00
CA TRP A 139 7.39 7.85 -4.14
C TRP A 139 7.45 8.29 -2.68
N ASN A 140 6.30 8.29 -2.02
CA ASN A 140 6.19 8.67 -0.60
C ASN A 140 5.31 7.66 0.13
N LEU A 141 5.71 7.30 1.35
CA LEU A 141 4.86 6.69 2.35
C LEU A 141 4.14 7.81 3.09
N VAL A 142 2.83 7.77 3.03
CA VAL A 142 1.94 8.87 3.42
C VAL A 142 0.99 8.36 4.48
N ASP A 143 0.96 9.05 5.62
CA ASP A 143 -0.03 8.84 6.67
C ASP A 143 -1.27 9.73 6.43
N HIS A 144 -2.37 9.55 7.17
CA HIS A 144 -3.58 10.37 6.96
C HIS A 144 -4.11 11.04 8.23
N SER A 145 -3.27 11.13 9.28
CA SER A 145 -3.66 11.76 10.54
C SER A 145 -4.21 13.18 10.34
N PRO A 146 -5.37 13.50 10.94
CA PRO A 146 -5.95 14.82 10.86
C PRO A 146 -5.06 15.81 11.64
N GLY A 147 -4.43 16.75 10.95
CA GLY A 147 -3.59 17.78 11.57
C GLY A 147 -2.31 18.11 10.81
N PHE A 148 -1.94 17.31 9.82
CA PHE A 148 -0.80 17.55 8.95
C PHE A 148 -1.27 17.91 7.53
N PRO A 149 -1.06 19.17 7.08
CA PRO A 149 -1.33 19.55 5.69
C PRO A 149 -0.46 18.78 4.68
N ASP A 150 0.79 18.49 5.06
CA ASP A 150 1.64 17.51 4.37
C ASP A 150 1.77 16.27 5.25
N ASN A 151 1.15 15.21 4.76
CA ASN A 151 1.01 13.94 5.45
C ASN A 151 2.06 12.91 5.01
N THR A 152 3.09 13.34 4.27
CA THR A 152 4.25 12.51 3.91
C THR A 152 5.04 12.15 5.16
N LEU A 153 4.99 10.89 5.55
CA LEU A 153 5.77 10.38 6.67
C LEU A 153 7.23 10.20 6.24
N PHE A 154 7.45 9.46 5.14
CA PHE A 154 8.77 9.20 4.57
C PHE A 154 8.73 9.27 3.05
N GLN A 155 9.83 9.72 2.45
CA GLN A 155 10.07 9.62 1.02
C GLN A 155 10.88 8.37 0.73
N LEU A 156 10.58 7.71 -0.40
CA LEU A 156 11.42 6.64 -0.93
C LEU A 156 12.53 7.24 -1.80
N VAL A 157 13.76 6.79 -1.58
CA VAL A 157 14.93 7.11 -2.41
C VAL A 157 15.57 5.82 -2.95
N ASN A 158 16.50 5.95 -3.89
CA ASN A 158 17.14 4.80 -4.57
C ASN A 158 16.11 3.81 -5.15
N VAL A 159 15.02 4.36 -5.71
CA VAL A 159 13.83 3.58 -6.03
C VAL A 159 14.01 2.71 -7.26
N VAL A 160 13.60 1.44 -7.15
CA VAL A 160 13.35 0.54 -8.27
C VAL A 160 11.84 0.36 -8.42
N ASP A 161 11.25 1.09 -9.38
CA ASP A 161 9.81 1.01 -9.70
C ASP A 161 9.59 0.12 -10.92
N ASN A 162 9.12 -1.09 -10.68
CA ASN A 162 8.74 -2.08 -11.68
C ASN A 162 7.27 -2.53 -11.48
N LEU A 163 6.42 -1.66 -10.94
CA LEU A 163 5.02 -2.02 -10.66
C LEU A 163 4.27 -2.44 -11.93
N ALA A 164 4.57 -1.80 -13.07
CA ALA A 164 3.95 -2.10 -14.36
C ALA A 164 4.43 -3.36 -15.06
N THR A 165 5.58 -3.89 -14.67
CA THR A 165 6.18 -5.05 -15.32
C THR A 165 6.09 -6.29 -14.44
N THR A 166 6.38 -6.15 -13.15
CA THR A 166 6.48 -7.27 -12.20
C THR A 166 5.65 -7.07 -10.94
N GLY A 167 4.99 -5.92 -10.77
CA GLY A 167 4.32 -5.57 -9.52
C GLY A 167 5.29 -5.25 -8.38
N MET A 168 6.56 -5.01 -8.69
CA MET A 168 7.62 -4.77 -7.70
C MET A 168 7.85 -3.27 -7.49
N LEU A 169 8.00 -2.88 -6.23
CA LEU A 169 8.52 -1.58 -5.82
C LEU A 169 9.57 -1.80 -4.74
N ASP A 170 10.70 -1.12 -4.82
CA ASP A 170 11.76 -1.23 -3.81
C ASP A 170 12.40 0.15 -3.59
N GLY A 171 12.69 0.52 -2.35
CA GLY A 171 13.36 1.78 -2.06
C GLY A 171 13.73 1.98 -0.58
N ASP A 172 14.70 2.85 -0.37
CA ASP A 172 15.14 3.26 0.96
C ASP A 172 14.22 4.34 1.52
N LEU A 173 13.93 4.31 2.81
CA LEU A 173 13.10 5.31 3.49
C LEU A 173 13.97 6.44 4.03
N GLN A 174 13.62 7.68 3.69
CA GLN A 174 14.21 8.92 4.22
C GLN A 174 13.13 9.89 4.66
N PHE A 175 13.48 10.85 5.51
CA PHE A 175 12.60 11.99 5.75
C PHE A 175 12.55 12.86 4.50
N LEU A 176 11.40 13.51 4.27
CA LEU A 176 11.24 14.40 3.13
C LEU A 176 12.25 15.57 3.18
N PRO A 177 13.14 15.74 2.19
CA PRO A 177 14.06 16.87 2.15
C PRO A 177 13.26 18.18 2.04
N ASP A 178 13.46 19.08 2.99
CA ASP A 178 12.77 20.37 3.08
C ASP A 178 13.57 21.49 2.38
N PRO A 179 13.25 21.80 1.12
CA PRO A 179 13.39 23.18 0.66
C PRO A 179 12.10 23.79 0.08
N ALA A 180 11.04 23.00 -0.13
CA ALA A 180 9.79 23.45 -0.75
C ALA A 180 8.66 23.78 0.24
N HIS A 181 8.78 23.42 1.52
CA HIS A 181 7.67 23.47 2.48
C HIS A 181 7.69 24.68 3.43
N GLN A 182 8.41 25.75 3.05
CA GLN A 182 8.45 27.06 3.71
C GLN A 182 7.16 27.90 3.57
N ALA A 183 6.00 27.28 3.33
CA ALA A 183 4.70 27.94 3.26
C ALA A 183 3.88 27.80 4.57
N GLY A 184 4.55 27.55 5.71
CA GLY A 184 3.94 27.65 7.04
C GLY A 184 3.12 26.43 7.51
N GLY A 185 3.28 25.25 6.90
CA GLY A 185 2.58 24.02 7.30
C GLY A 185 3.38 23.14 8.27
N PHE A 186 2.69 22.37 9.12
CA PHE A 186 3.27 21.28 9.91
C PHE A 186 3.55 20.06 9.02
N SER A 187 4.75 19.48 9.09
CA SER A 187 5.13 18.24 8.40
C SER A 187 5.57 17.17 9.39
N TYR A 188 5.54 15.90 8.98
CA TYR A 188 6.10 14.82 9.78
C TYR A 188 7.61 14.97 9.99
N SER A 189 8.38 15.39 8.99
CA SER A 189 9.83 15.62 9.16
C SER A 189 10.12 16.67 10.22
N GLY A 190 9.39 17.80 10.21
CA GLY A 190 9.50 18.84 11.23
C GLY A 190 9.02 18.38 12.60
N PHE A 191 7.85 17.73 12.67
CA PHE A 191 7.28 17.19 13.90
C PHE A 191 8.18 16.16 14.57
N LEU A 192 8.85 15.33 13.78
CA LEU A 192 9.76 14.29 14.25
C LEU A 192 11.19 14.83 14.46
N GLY A 193 11.44 16.11 14.16
CA GLY A 193 12.71 16.78 14.43
C GLY A 193 13.84 16.38 13.46
N ALA A 194 13.48 15.92 12.27
CA ALA A 194 14.42 15.63 11.19
C ALA A 194 14.78 16.95 10.48
N THR A 195 15.97 17.48 10.77
CA THR A 195 16.51 18.70 10.13
C THR A 195 17.94 18.49 9.64
N GLY A 196 18.35 19.24 8.61
CA GLY A 196 19.72 19.21 8.09
C GLY A 196 20.11 17.81 7.59
N ALA A 197 21.26 17.29 8.03
CA ALA A 197 21.77 15.98 7.63
C ALA A 197 20.82 14.81 7.95
N LYS A 198 19.90 14.98 8.92
CA LYS A 198 18.90 13.95 9.26
C LYS A 198 17.88 13.73 8.15
N LEU A 199 17.64 14.72 7.29
CA LEU A 199 16.71 14.60 6.17
C LEU A 199 17.19 13.59 5.13
N SER A 200 18.51 13.51 4.90
CA SER A 200 19.12 12.56 3.97
C SER A 200 19.57 11.27 4.63
N THR A 201 19.14 11.01 5.88
CA THR A 201 19.48 9.77 6.59
C THR A 201 18.50 8.69 6.18
N THR A 202 19.01 7.60 5.59
CA THR A 202 18.22 6.38 5.40
C THR A 202 17.88 5.80 6.77
N ILE A 203 16.59 5.71 7.08
CA ILE A 203 16.05 5.20 8.36
C ILE A 203 15.51 3.78 8.24
N GLY A 204 15.39 3.28 7.02
CA GLY A 204 14.73 2.01 6.75
C GLY A 204 14.65 1.71 5.26
N HIS A 205 13.86 0.69 4.95
CA HIS A 205 13.64 0.20 3.59
C HIS A 205 12.21 -0.27 3.44
N LEU A 206 11.63 -0.02 2.28
CA LEU A 206 10.30 -0.46 1.89
C LEU A 206 10.38 -1.26 0.60
N SER A 207 9.71 -2.41 0.59
CA SER A 207 9.56 -3.22 -0.62
C SER A 207 8.15 -3.76 -0.78
N ILE A 208 7.71 -3.89 -2.03
CA ILE A 208 6.58 -4.70 -2.45
C ILE A 208 7.17 -5.79 -3.34
N ALA A 209 7.06 -7.03 -2.89
CA ALA A 209 7.54 -8.17 -3.65
C ALA A 209 6.69 -8.38 -4.92
N PRO A 210 7.26 -8.94 -5.99
CA PRO A 210 6.51 -9.29 -7.19
C PRO A 210 5.33 -10.19 -6.82
N VAL A 211 4.14 -9.87 -7.32
CA VAL A 211 3.00 -10.77 -7.21
C VAL A 211 3.30 -11.95 -8.14
N ALA A 212 3.42 -13.15 -7.58
CA ALA A 212 3.62 -14.34 -8.41
C ALA A 212 2.48 -14.40 -9.42
N ALA A 213 2.78 -14.18 -10.70
CA ALA A 213 1.80 -14.29 -11.76
C ALA A 213 1.21 -15.69 -11.66
N VAL A 214 -0.05 -15.80 -11.23
CA VAL A 214 -0.75 -17.07 -11.26
C VAL A 214 -0.74 -17.46 -12.73
N PRO A 215 -0.08 -18.58 -13.11
CA PRO A 215 -0.15 -19.04 -14.48
C PRO A 215 -1.63 -19.33 -14.70
N LEU A 216 -2.34 -18.48 -15.44
CA LEU A 216 -3.64 -18.84 -15.95
C LEU A 216 -3.34 -20.08 -16.80
N PRO A 217 -3.75 -21.28 -16.36
CA PRO A 217 -3.40 -22.45 -17.12
C PRO A 217 -4.07 -22.27 -18.48
N ALA A 218 -3.67 -23.09 -19.45
CA ALA A 218 -4.45 -23.39 -20.64
C ALA A 218 -5.93 -23.79 -20.37
N ALA A 219 -6.44 -23.67 -19.14
CA ALA A 219 -7.82 -23.80 -18.72
C ALA A 219 -8.78 -22.83 -19.41
N ALA A 220 -8.36 -21.64 -19.88
CA ALA A 220 -9.22 -20.83 -20.74
C ALA A 220 -9.67 -21.60 -21.99
N TRP A 221 -8.81 -22.47 -22.53
CA TRP A 221 -9.16 -23.42 -23.61
C TRP A 221 -10.02 -24.59 -23.14
N LEU A 222 -9.85 -25.06 -21.90
CA LEU A 222 -10.70 -26.11 -21.31
C LEU A 222 -12.14 -25.61 -21.11
N PHE A 223 -12.33 -24.35 -20.69
CA PHE A 223 -13.66 -23.75 -20.62
C PHE A 223 -14.25 -23.48 -22.01
N GLY A 224 -13.43 -23.06 -22.99
CA GLY A 224 -13.88 -22.85 -24.36
C GLY A 224 -14.36 -24.15 -25.05
N THR A 225 -13.61 -25.25 -24.93
CA THR A 225 -13.97 -26.55 -25.52
C THR A 225 -15.14 -27.22 -24.81
N ALA A 226 -15.23 -27.10 -23.49
CA ALA A 226 -16.36 -27.61 -22.70
C ALA A 226 -17.66 -26.85 -23.00
N LEU A 227 -17.60 -25.53 -23.23
CA LEU A 227 -18.77 -24.75 -23.63
C LEU A 227 -19.25 -25.14 -25.05
N LEU A 228 -18.30 -25.32 -25.99
CA LEU A 228 -18.60 -25.74 -27.35
C LEU A 228 -19.17 -27.17 -27.44
N SER A 229 -18.72 -28.10 -26.59
CA SER A 229 -19.25 -29.45 -26.54
C SER A 229 -20.69 -29.49 -26.00
N LEU A 230 -21.05 -28.60 -25.08
CA LEU A 230 -22.39 -28.49 -24.53
C LEU A 230 -23.43 -28.02 -25.57
N PHE A 231 -23.06 -27.08 -26.46
CA PHE A 231 -23.93 -26.66 -27.57
C PHE A 231 -24.02 -27.68 -28.71
N GLY A 232 -23.05 -28.58 -28.85
CA GLY A 232 -23.02 -29.61 -29.89
C GLY A 232 -23.89 -30.85 -29.61
N ILE A 233 -24.23 -31.12 -28.34
CA ILE A 233 -24.89 -32.37 -27.93
C ILE A 233 -26.42 -32.36 -28.15
N ASN A 234 -27.06 -31.20 -28.35
CA ASN A 234 -28.51 -31.09 -28.47
C ASN A 234 -29.13 -31.47 -29.84
N ARG A 235 -28.39 -32.11 -30.77
CA ARG A 235 -28.90 -32.45 -32.11
C ARG A 235 -29.16 -33.95 -32.39
N ARG A 236 -29.05 -34.86 -31.41
CA ARG A 236 -29.34 -36.29 -31.65
C ARG A 236 -30.29 -36.90 -30.62
N LYS A 237 -31.55 -36.49 -30.65
CA LYS A 237 -32.69 -37.34 -30.28
C LYS A 237 -33.87 -37.01 -31.18
N ASN A 238 -34.08 -37.86 -32.18
CA ASN A 238 -35.29 -38.16 -32.96
C ASN A 238 -34.79 -38.95 -34.18
N SER A 239 -35.15 -40.19 -34.48
CA SER A 239 -36.18 -41.10 -33.99
C SER A 239 -35.81 -42.49 -34.52
N ILE A 240 -35.81 -43.52 -33.69
CA ILE A 240 -35.86 -44.91 -34.18
C ILE A 240 -37.31 -45.16 -34.62
N SER A 241 -37.51 -45.49 -35.89
CA SER A 241 -38.74 -46.14 -36.39
C SER A 241 -38.45 -46.80 -37.73
N ALA A 242 -38.26 -48.12 -37.71
CA ALA A 242 -38.76 -49.13 -38.64
C ALA A 242 -38.08 -50.47 -38.31
#